data_AF-A0A535NHC3-F1
#
_entry.id   AF-A0A535NHC3-F1
#
_cell.length_a   1.000
_cell.length_b   1.000
_cell.length_c   1.000
_cell.angle_alpha   90.00
_cell.angle_beta   90.00
_cell.angle_gamma   90.00
#
_symmetry.space_group_name_H-M   'P 1'
#
loop_
_entity.id
_entity.type
_entity.pdbx_description
1 polymer ?
#
loop_
_entity_poly.entity_id
_entity_poly.type
_entity_poly.pdbx_seq_one_letter_code
_entity_poly.pdbx_strand_id
1 'polypeptide(L)'
;MLQVLTEVWEARRARTEILEQRHPFAAEVMRLYAALLPVQEEAFLDARTTPPAPGRIAAHVAERVVPRIAEVTAAAGPKRLAEEVPDCLDRSSAQAIVAGWMFGDEQAPAERYLARAALSPVLEAMGQDAAAAFHSRSDRRHCPGCGGPPQLSFFKRAADDLASGGRVLVCARCHCEWGYPRMTCTSCGEQSGSRLPVYSEVGTAAGERGGVVRGLGIPRQCRWWTSCRPCPSTSTRAISGSQRSRPT
;
A
#
# COMPACT_ATOMS: atom_id res chain seq x y z
N MET A 1 13.57 20.70 -11.65
CA MET A 1 12.61 19.58 -11.49
C MET A 1 13.31 18.24 -11.61
N LEU A 2 13.96 17.88 -12.73
CA LEU A 2 14.70 16.60 -12.86
C LEU A 2 15.67 16.31 -11.70
N GLN A 3 16.46 17.29 -11.26
CA GLN A 3 17.43 17.12 -10.16
C GLN A 3 16.79 16.65 -8.83
N VAL A 4 15.69 17.27 -8.42
CA VAL A 4 14.94 16.88 -7.20
C VAL A 4 14.40 15.45 -7.31
N LEU A 5 14.15 14.97 -8.52
CA LEU A 5 13.58 13.65 -8.77
C LEU A 5 14.66 12.58 -8.71
N THR A 6 15.83 12.89 -9.29
CA THR A 6 17.04 12.08 -9.13
C THR A 6 17.40 11.95 -7.64
N GLU A 7 17.35 13.05 -6.88
CA GLU A 7 17.59 13.05 -5.42
C GLU A 7 16.62 12.13 -4.67
N VAL A 8 15.34 12.07 -5.05
CA VAL A 8 14.35 11.17 -4.42
C VAL A 8 14.69 9.69 -4.66
N TRP A 9 15.08 9.32 -5.87
CA TRP A 9 15.41 7.93 -6.20
C TRP A 9 16.75 7.50 -5.61
N GLU A 10 17.73 8.40 -5.55
CA GLU A 10 18.99 8.20 -4.82
C GLU A 10 18.72 8.00 -3.32
N ALA A 11 17.85 8.81 -2.72
CA ALA A 11 17.46 8.64 -1.33
C ALA A 11 16.77 7.29 -1.07
N ARG A 12 15.96 6.78 -2.01
CA ARG A 12 15.35 5.44 -1.92
C ARG A 12 16.40 4.33 -1.93
N ARG A 13 17.39 4.42 -2.82
CA ARG A 13 18.51 3.46 -2.89
C ARG A 13 19.31 3.46 -1.60
N ALA A 14 19.80 4.63 -1.17
CA ALA A 14 20.57 4.78 0.07
C ALA A 14 19.78 4.28 1.29
N ARG A 15 18.47 4.58 1.35
CA ARG A 15 17.63 4.10 2.46
C ARG A 15 17.48 2.58 2.46
N THR A 16 17.41 1.96 1.29
CA THR A 16 17.28 0.51 1.16
C THR A 16 18.55 -0.18 1.66
N GLU A 17 19.73 0.32 1.28
CA GLU A 17 21.03 -0.19 1.76
C GLU A 17 21.15 -0.09 3.29
N ILE A 18 20.78 1.05 3.87
CA ILE A 18 20.78 1.25 5.33
C ILE A 18 19.87 0.23 6.01
N LEU A 19 18.67 -0.01 5.47
CA LEU A 19 17.70 -0.94 6.06
C LEU A 19 18.12 -2.39 5.93
N GLU A 20 18.70 -2.77 4.79
CA GLU A 20 19.27 -4.10 4.56
C GLU A 20 20.36 -4.41 5.59
N GLN A 21 21.32 -3.50 5.78
CA GLN A 21 22.43 -3.67 6.72
C GLN A 21 21.94 -3.72 8.17
N ARG A 22 20.94 -2.89 8.52
CA ARG A 22 20.43 -2.79 9.89
C ARG A 22 19.53 -3.96 10.28
N HIS A 23 18.85 -4.59 9.32
CA HIS A 23 17.83 -5.59 9.58
C HIS A 23 18.06 -6.88 8.77
N PRO A 24 18.94 -7.78 9.25
CA PRO A 24 19.26 -9.03 8.54
C PRO A 24 18.04 -9.89 8.22
N PHE A 25 17.03 -9.90 9.09
CA PHE A 25 15.78 -10.65 8.87
C PHE A 25 14.97 -10.15 7.66
N ALA A 26 15.17 -8.90 7.22
CA ALA A 26 14.49 -8.28 6.09
C ALA A 26 15.36 -8.20 4.83
N ALA A 27 16.62 -8.67 4.89
CA ALA A 27 17.59 -8.47 3.83
C ALA A 27 17.13 -9.01 2.46
N GLU A 28 16.48 -10.17 2.43
CA GLU A 28 15.93 -10.74 1.18
C GLU A 28 14.91 -9.81 0.51
N VAL A 29 13.99 -9.23 1.29
CA VAL A 29 12.97 -8.29 0.77
C VAL A 29 13.60 -6.95 0.39
N MET A 30 14.60 -6.48 1.15
CA MET A 30 15.32 -5.24 0.82
C MET A 30 16.14 -5.39 -0.47
N ARG A 31 16.78 -6.55 -0.70
CA ARG A 31 17.48 -6.84 -1.95
C ARG A 31 16.54 -6.86 -3.15
N LEU A 32 15.37 -7.49 -3.01
CA LEU A 32 14.34 -7.41 -4.06
C LEU A 32 13.92 -5.96 -4.30
N TYR A 33 13.65 -5.18 -3.25
CA TYR A 33 13.25 -3.78 -3.41
C TYR A 33 14.35 -2.96 -4.11
N ALA A 34 15.62 -3.11 -3.71
CA ALA A 34 16.75 -2.47 -4.37
C ALA A 34 16.82 -2.82 -5.86
N ALA A 35 16.61 -4.09 -6.23
CA ALA A 35 16.61 -4.54 -7.61
C ALA A 35 15.43 -3.98 -8.44
N LEU A 36 14.29 -3.68 -7.79
CA LEU A 36 13.13 -3.08 -8.45
C LEU A 36 13.30 -1.57 -8.72
N LEU A 37 14.11 -0.87 -7.92
CA LEU A 37 14.24 0.59 -7.99
C LEU A 37 14.61 1.12 -9.40
N PRO A 38 15.56 0.53 -10.15
CA PRO A 38 15.86 0.98 -11.51
C PRO A 38 14.65 0.89 -12.47
N VAL A 39 13.91 -0.22 -12.42
CA VAL A 39 12.70 -0.41 -13.24
C VAL A 39 11.62 0.60 -12.85
N GLN A 40 11.45 0.84 -11.55
CA GLN A 40 10.47 1.80 -11.05
C GLN A 40 10.84 3.24 -11.38
N GLU A 41 12.12 3.61 -11.30
CA GLU A 41 12.61 4.93 -11.68
C GLU A 41 12.40 5.21 -13.16
N GLU A 42 12.70 4.24 -14.03
CA GLU A 42 12.47 4.37 -15.47
C GLU A 42 10.97 4.50 -15.78
N ALA A 43 10.13 3.62 -15.23
CA ALA A 43 8.68 3.69 -15.41
C ALA A 43 8.09 5.02 -14.92
N PHE A 44 8.64 5.56 -13.84
CA PHE A 44 8.28 6.88 -13.33
C PHE A 44 8.65 7.96 -14.36
N LEU A 45 9.90 8.00 -14.82
CA LEU A 45 10.42 9.04 -15.72
C LEU A 45 9.68 9.02 -17.07
N ASP A 46 9.38 7.82 -17.58
CA ASP A 46 8.57 7.61 -18.77
C ASP A 46 7.17 8.18 -18.60
N ALA A 47 6.48 7.83 -17.51
CA ALA A 47 5.14 8.32 -17.24
C ALA A 47 5.09 9.83 -16.97
N ARG A 48 6.18 10.44 -16.51
CA ARG A 48 6.26 11.90 -16.36
C ARG A 48 6.52 12.62 -17.68
N THR A 49 7.28 12.01 -18.58
CA THR A 49 7.60 12.58 -19.89
C THR A 49 6.47 12.36 -20.89
N THR A 50 5.82 11.20 -20.83
CA THR A 50 4.75 10.78 -21.73
C THR A 50 3.67 10.05 -20.93
N PRO A 51 2.82 10.79 -20.19
CA PRO A 51 1.82 10.19 -19.33
C PRO A 51 0.80 9.38 -20.15
N PRO A 52 0.44 8.15 -19.72
CA PRO A 52 -0.65 7.43 -20.34
C PRO A 52 -1.96 8.17 -20.11
N ALA A 53 -2.87 8.10 -21.09
CA ALA A 53 -4.24 8.57 -20.89
C ALA A 53 -4.90 7.85 -19.69
N PRO A 54 -5.77 8.52 -18.91
CA PRO A 54 -6.38 7.93 -17.71
C PRO A 54 -7.03 6.55 -17.93
N GLY A 55 -7.76 6.37 -19.03
CA GLY A 55 -8.37 5.09 -19.40
C GLY A 55 -7.41 4.00 -19.90
N ARG A 56 -6.12 4.31 -20.04
CA ARG A 56 -5.07 3.41 -20.58
C ARG A 56 -3.98 3.07 -19.57
N ILE A 57 -4.05 3.57 -18.34
CA ILE A 57 -3.04 3.31 -17.30
C ILE A 57 -2.81 1.81 -17.10
N ALA A 58 -3.88 1.01 -16.92
CA ALA A 58 -3.74 -0.42 -16.67
C ALA A 58 -3.06 -1.16 -17.83
N ALA A 59 -3.45 -0.86 -19.08
CA ALA A 59 -2.86 -1.45 -20.27
C ALA A 59 -1.38 -1.03 -20.42
N HIS A 60 -1.08 0.25 -20.24
CA HIS A 60 0.29 0.78 -20.31
C HIS A 60 1.22 0.09 -19.29
N VAL A 61 0.79 -0.01 -18.04
CA VAL A 61 1.58 -0.66 -16.97
C VAL A 61 1.74 -2.15 -17.24
N ALA A 62 0.68 -2.82 -17.68
CA ALA A 62 0.70 -4.24 -18.01
C ALA A 62 1.65 -4.57 -19.17
N GLU A 63 1.71 -3.73 -20.19
CA GLU A 63 2.55 -3.92 -21.37
C GLU A 63 4.03 -3.55 -21.08
N ARG A 64 4.27 -2.46 -20.35
CA ARG A 64 5.62 -1.85 -20.27
C ARG A 64 6.36 -2.12 -18.97
N VAL A 65 5.64 -2.34 -17.87
CA VAL A 65 6.26 -2.39 -16.53
C VAL A 65 6.16 -3.78 -15.92
N VAL A 66 5.00 -4.44 -16.02
CA VAL A 66 4.78 -5.76 -15.41
C VAL A 66 5.82 -6.82 -15.84
N PRO A 67 6.17 -6.98 -17.13
CA PRO A 67 7.15 -7.99 -17.54
C PRO A 67 8.52 -7.79 -16.89
N ARG A 68 8.96 -6.53 -16.77
CA ARG A 68 10.25 -6.16 -16.16
C ARG A 68 10.25 -6.40 -14.65
N ILE A 69 9.15 -6.08 -13.98
CA ILE A 69 8.98 -6.39 -12.54
C ILE A 69 8.99 -7.91 -12.34
N ALA A 70 8.34 -8.68 -13.21
CA ALA A 70 8.32 -10.13 -13.12
C ALA A 70 9.73 -10.74 -13.31
N GLU A 71 10.48 -10.26 -14.30
CA GLU A 71 11.88 -10.68 -14.54
C GLU A 71 12.78 -10.40 -13.33
N VAL A 72 12.74 -9.18 -12.79
CA VAL A 72 13.51 -8.82 -11.59
C VAL A 72 13.09 -9.68 -10.39
N THR A 73 11.79 -9.95 -10.25
CA THR A 73 11.28 -10.79 -9.16
C THR A 73 11.76 -12.23 -9.28
N ALA A 74 11.80 -12.79 -10.49
CA ALA A 74 12.33 -14.13 -10.73
C ALA A 74 13.83 -14.23 -10.40
N ALA A 75 14.60 -13.16 -10.68
CA ALA A 75 16.04 -13.14 -10.46
C ALA A 75 16.47 -12.85 -9.01
N ALA A 76 15.78 -11.93 -8.32
CA ALA A 76 16.21 -11.39 -7.03
C ALA A 76 15.18 -11.54 -5.90
N GLY A 77 13.98 -12.05 -6.20
CA GLY A 77 12.90 -12.18 -5.23
C GLY A 77 13.06 -13.35 -4.27
N PRO A 78 12.36 -13.33 -3.13
CA PRO A 78 12.21 -14.51 -2.28
C PRO A 78 11.72 -15.70 -3.09
N LYS A 79 12.30 -16.89 -2.85
CA LYS A 79 12.03 -18.11 -3.65
C LYS A 79 10.55 -18.32 -3.95
N ARG A 80 9.71 -18.27 -2.91
CA ARG A 80 8.26 -18.45 -3.03
C ARG A 80 7.61 -17.43 -3.98
N LEU A 81 8.03 -16.18 -3.93
CA LEU A 81 7.48 -15.13 -4.77
C LEU A 81 7.97 -15.25 -6.22
N ALA A 82 9.26 -15.61 -6.40
CA ALA A 82 9.85 -15.87 -7.71
C ALA A 82 9.13 -17.02 -8.45
N GLU A 83 8.73 -18.06 -7.72
CA GLU A 83 7.97 -19.20 -8.25
C GLU A 83 6.48 -18.88 -8.48
N GLU A 84 5.84 -18.07 -7.62
CA GLU A 84 4.40 -17.75 -7.74
C GLU A 84 4.08 -16.72 -8.85
N VAL A 85 5.02 -15.84 -9.24
CA VAL A 85 4.75 -14.76 -10.21
C VAL A 85 4.44 -15.28 -11.62
N PRO A 86 5.20 -16.23 -12.20
CA PRO A 86 4.86 -16.84 -13.48
C PRO A 86 3.46 -17.46 -13.49
N ASP A 87 3.13 -18.27 -12.47
CA ASP A 87 1.81 -18.90 -12.32
C ASP A 87 0.67 -17.86 -12.26
N CYS A 88 0.92 -16.68 -11.69
CA CYS A 88 -0.07 -15.60 -11.69
C CYS A 88 -0.34 -15.05 -13.10
N LEU A 89 0.70 -14.86 -13.90
CA LEU A 89 0.62 -14.33 -15.25
C LEU A 89 0.03 -15.35 -16.24
N ASP A 90 0.19 -16.64 -15.98
CA ASP A 90 -0.44 -17.72 -16.75
C ASP A 90 -1.95 -17.80 -16.48
N ARG A 91 -2.39 -17.56 -15.24
CA ARG A 91 -3.80 -17.62 -14.84
C ARG A 91 -4.59 -16.35 -15.14
N SER A 92 -3.94 -15.20 -15.20
CA SER A 92 -4.59 -13.90 -15.33
C SER A 92 -3.73 -12.93 -16.12
N SER A 93 -4.34 -12.21 -17.07
CA SER A 93 -3.61 -11.23 -17.85
C SER A 93 -3.03 -10.13 -16.95
N ALA A 94 -1.84 -9.64 -17.29
CA ALA A 94 -1.18 -8.55 -16.57
C ALA A 94 -2.11 -7.31 -16.45
N GLN A 95 -2.90 -7.02 -17.49
CA GLN A 95 -3.86 -5.92 -17.47
C GLN A 95 -4.98 -6.15 -16.45
N ALA A 96 -5.52 -7.37 -16.35
CA ALA A 96 -6.53 -7.69 -15.34
C ALA A 96 -5.97 -7.57 -13.91
N ILE A 97 -4.73 -8.03 -13.70
CA ILE A 97 -4.02 -7.90 -12.42
C ILE A 97 -3.86 -6.41 -12.02
N VAL A 98 -3.41 -5.57 -12.95
CA VAL A 98 -3.25 -4.13 -12.67
C VAL A 98 -4.60 -3.44 -12.45
N ALA A 99 -5.60 -3.71 -13.31
CA ALA A 99 -6.93 -3.12 -13.20
C ALA A 99 -7.62 -3.51 -11.89
N GLY A 100 -7.52 -4.77 -11.47
CA GLY A 100 -8.09 -5.23 -10.21
C GLY A 100 -7.53 -4.47 -9.01
N TRP A 101 -6.22 -4.24 -8.97
CA TRP A 101 -5.61 -3.41 -7.92
C TRP A 101 -6.05 -1.94 -7.97
N MET A 102 -6.20 -1.37 -9.18
CA MET A 102 -6.68 -0.01 -9.40
C MET A 102 -8.08 0.20 -8.82
N PHE A 103 -8.98 -0.77 -9.01
CA PHE A 103 -10.39 -0.63 -8.59
C PHE A 103 -10.71 -1.29 -7.25
N GLY A 104 -9.75 -1.98 -6.65
CA GLY A 104 -9.85 -2.50 -5.29
C GLY A 104 -10.46 -3.90 -5.20
N ASP A 105 -10.31 -4.68 -6.26
CA ASP A 105 -10.70 -6.09 -6.30
C ASP A 105 -9.87 -6.91 -5.30
N GLU A 106 -10.45 -8.01 -4.82
CA GLU A 106 -9.70 -8.96 -4.02
C GLU A 106 -8.74 -9.76 -4.92
N GLN A 107 -7.48 -9.82 -4.51
CA GLN A 107 -6.40 -10.44 -5.28
C GLN A 107 -5.56 -11.35 -4.42
N ALA A 108 -4.98 -12.38 -5.05
CA ALA A 108 -3.97 -13.21 -4.42
C ALA A 108 -2.75 -12.36 -4.01
N PRO A 109 -1.95 -12.80 -3.02
CA PRO A 109 -0.78 -12.05 -2.57
C PRO A 109 0.20 -11.67 -3.69
N ALA A 110 0.55 -12.62 -4.58
CA ALA A 110 1.47 -12.38 -5.69
C ALA A 110 0.90 -11.43 -6.76
N GLU A 111 -0.39 -11.56 -7.12
CA GLU A 111 -1.08 -10.61 -8.01
C GLU A 111 -1.07 -9.18 -7.43
N ARG A 112 -1.42 -9.05 -6.15
CA ARG A 112 -1.41 -7.74 -5.46
C ARG A 112 0.00 -7.15 -5.40
N TYR A 113 1.01 -7.98 -5.15
CA TYR A 113 2.41 -7.57 -5.19
C TYR A 113 2.78 -7.03 -6.57
N LEU A 114 2.51 -7.81 -7.63
CA LEU A 114 2.90 -7.47 -9.00
C LEU A 114 2.22 -6.18 -9.46
N ALA A 115 0.91 -6.06 -9.21
CA ALA A 115 0.15 -4.87 -9.51
C ALA A 115 0.70 -3.64 -8.77
N ARG A 116 1.00 -3.76 -7.47
CA ARG A 116 1.50 -2.64 -6.67
C ARG A 116 2.91 -2.22 -7.10
N ALA A 117 3.83 -3.18 -7.27
CA ALA A 117 5.21 -2.90 -7.67
C ALA A 117 5.30 -2.23 -9.04
N ALA A 118 4.42 -2.61 -9.99
CA ALA A 118 4.39 -2.05 -11.34
C ALA A 118 3.61 -0.73 -11.45
N LEU A 119 2.46 -0.62 -10.78
CA LEU A 119 1.56 0.54 -10.93
C LEU A 119 2.02 1.77 -10.16
N SER A 120 2.61 1.59 -8.96
CA SER A 120 2.97 2.70 -8.08
C SER A 120 3.85 3.78 -8.71
N PRO A 121 4.96 3.49 -9.41
CA PRO A 121 5.80 4.54 -10.01
C PRO A 121 5.05 5.37 -11.07
N VAL A 122 4.17 4.73 -11.85
CA VAL A 122 3.39 5.41 -12.89
C VAL A 122 2.36 6.36 -12.28
N LEU A 123 1.62 5.91 -11.25
CA LEU A 123 0.67 6.78 -10.56
C LEU A 123 1.34 7.90 -9.78
N GLU A 124 2.52 7.64 -9.20
CA GLU A 124 3.32 8.65 -8.50
C GLU A 124 3.78 9.74 -9.49
N ALA A 125 4.17 9.35 -10.71
CA ALA A 125 4.57 10.28 -11.77
C ALA A 125 3.44 11.16 -12.27
N MET A 126 2.24 10.59 -12.45
CA MET A 126 1.06 11.31 -12.91
C MET A 126 0.46 12.25 -11.84
N GLY A 127 0.70 11.99 -10.56
CA GLY A 127 0.22 12.85 -9.47
C GLY A 127 -1.30 13.00 -9.47
N GLN A 128 -1.79 14.24 -9.55
CA GLN A 128 -3.23 14.53 -9.54
C GLN A 128 -3.93 14.15 -10.86
N ASP A 129 -3.19 14.09 -11.98
CA ASP A 129 -3.76 13.77 -13.29
C ASP A 129 -4.28 12.32 -13.34
N ALA A 130 -3.71 11.44 -12.52
CA ALA A 130 -4.18 10.07 -12.35
C ALA A 130 -5.61 10.00 -11.76
N ALA A 131 -6.09 11.03 -11.06
CA ALA A 131 -7.39 11.02 -10.40
C ALA A 131 -8.55 10.76 -11.38
N ALA A 132 -8.42 11.24 -12.63
CA ALA A 132 -9.41 11.03 -13.68
C ALA A 132 -9.62 9.54 -14.05
N ALA A 133 -8.68 8.66 -13.71
CA ALA A 133 -8.80 7.22 -13.95
C ALA A 133 -9.61 6.48 -12.87
N PHE A 134 -9.94 7.15 -11.76
CA PHE A 134 -10.57 6.52 -10.60
C PHE A 134 -11.95 7.11 -10.32
N HIS A 135 -12.88 6.23 -9.93
CA HIS A 135 -14.14 6.66 -9.33
C HIS A 135 -13.84 7.04 -7.87
N SER A 136 -13.90 8.32 -7.55
CA SER A 136 -13.43 8.83 -6.26
C SER A 136 -14.27 8.30 -5.10
N ARG A 137 -13.65 7.47 -4.25
CA ARG A 137 -14.15 7.19 -2.91
C ARG A 137 -13.86 8.42 -2.06
N SER A 138 -14.82 9.35 -2.02
CA SER A 138 -14.71 10.66 -1.36
C SER A 138 -14.89 10.57 0.17
N ASP A 139 -14.10 9.75 0.85
CA ASP A 139 -14.03 9.81 2.31
C ASP A 139 -12.61 10.13 2.79
N ARG A 140 -12.49 10.69 4.00
CA ARG A 140 -11.20 11.13 4.55
C ARG A 140 -10.22 9.98 4.82
N ARG A 141 -10.67 8.72 4.77
CA ARG A 141 -9.83 7.52 5.04
C ARG A 141 -9.08 7.04 3.81
N HIS A 142 -9.49 7.49 2.62
CA HIS A 142 -8.86 7.12 1.36
C HIS A 142 -8.07 8.29 0.77
N CYS A 143 -7.15 7.94 -0.14
CA CYS A 143 -6.36 8.93 -0.86
C CYS A 143 -7.28 9.87 -1.66
N PRO A 144 -7.13 11.20 -1.54
CA PRO A 144 -7.97 12.15 -2.27
C PRO A 144 -7.72 12.13 -3.79
N GLY A 145 -6.54 11.65 -4.23
CA GLY A 145 -6.22 11.53 -5.65
C GLY A 145 -6.83 10.26 -6.28
N CYS A 146 -6.41 9.08 -5.82
CA CYS A 146 -6.75 7.81 -6.49
C CYS A 146 -7.77 6.94 -5.73
N GLY A 147 -8.33 7.42 -4.61
CA GLY A 147 -9.24 6.64 -3.75
C GLY A 147 -8.62 5.39 -3.10
N GLY A 148 -7.30 5.24 -3.14
CA GLY A 148 -6.58 4.07 -2.63
C GLY A 148 -6.50 4.04 -1.10
N PRO A 149 -6.29 2.85 -0.49
CA PRO A 149 -6.15 2.71 0.95
C PRO A 149 -4.82 3.29 1.46
N PRO A 150 -4.74 3.67 2.75
CA PRO A 150 -3.49 4.08 3.37
C PRO A 150 -2.58 2.85 3.62
N GLN A 151 -1.28 2.97 3.31
CA GLN A 151 -0.26 1.94 3.65
C GLN A 151 0.54 2.27 4.91
N LEU A 152 0.74 3.56 5.17
CA LEU A 152 1.59 4.06 6.25
C LEU A 152 0.93 5.28 6.86
N SER A 153 1.10 5.41 8.17
CA SER A 153 0.78 6.61 8.93
C SER A 153 2.03 7.05 9.67
N PHE A 154 2.36 8.34 9.61
CA PHE A 154 3.48 8.91 10.34
C PHE A 154 3.13 10.33 10.82
N PHE A 155 3.93 10.86 11.74
CA PHE A 155 3.84 12.25 12.15
C PHE A 155 4.95 13.03 11.45
N LYS A 156 4.59 14.10 10.74
CA LYS A 156 5.59 15.02 10.24
C LYS A 156 6.30 15.67 11.44
N ARG A 157 7.57 16.03 11.26
CA ARG A 157 8.23 16.93 12.21
C ARG A 157 7.51 18.28 12.16
N ALA A 158 7.27 18.88 13.32
CA ALA A 158 6.78 20.25 13.34
C ALA A 158 7.89 21.18 12.82
N ALA A 159 7.48 22.28 12.20
CA ALA A 159 8.40 23.33 11.77
C ALA A 159 8.95 24.14 12.96
N ASP A 160 8.31 24.02 14.12
CA ASP A 160 8.64 24.73 15.36
C ASP A 160 8.55 23.75 16.54
N ASP A 161 9.45 23.87 17.50
CA ASP A 161 9.64 22.90 18.59
C ASP A 161 8.45 22.85 19.56
N LEU A 162 7.62 23.90 19.56
CA LEU A 162 6.42 24.02 20.40
C LEU A 162 5.17 23.36 19.79
N ALA A 163 5.21 22.96 18.52
CA ALA A 163 4.08 22.34 17.85
C ALA A 163 4.24 20.82 17.75
N SER A 164 3.14 20.08 17.91
CA SER A 164 3.10 18.67 17.49
C SER A 164 2.84 18.62 15.99
N GLY A 165 3.74 18.02 15.23
CA GLY A 165 3.54 17.89 13.78
C GLY A 165 2.32 17.02 13.44
N GLY A 166 1.68 17.35 12.32
CA GLY A 166 0.45 16.70 11.89
C GLY A 166 0.64 15.23 11.54
N ARG A 167 -0.38 14.41 11.80
CA ARG A 167 -0.44 13.03 11.32
C ARG A 167 -0.75 13.03 9.82
N VAL A 168 0.05 12.27 9.09
CA VAL A 168 -0.03 12.11 7.64
C VAL A 168 -0.17 10.63 7.29
N LEU A 169 -0.98 10.35 6.28
CA LEU A 169 -1.11 9.03 5.66
C LEU A 169 -0.43 9.02 4.29
N VAL A 170 0.08 7.86 3.89
CA VAL A 170 0.66 7.62 2.56
C VAL A 170 -0.21 6.62 1.81
N CYS A 171 -0.53 6.91 0.55
CA CYS A 171 -1.37 6.04 -0.28
C CYS A 171 -0.62 4.76 -0.66
N ALA A 172 -1.28 3.61 -0.60
CA ALA A 172 -0.71 2.33 -1.06
C ALA A 172 -0.54 2.22 -2.58
N ARG A 173 -1.23 3.07 -3.36
CA ARG A 173 -1.21 3.08 -4.82
C ARG A 173 -0.25 4.15 -5.36
N CYS A 174 -0.61 5.43 -5.20
CA CYS A 174 0.10 6.55 -5.83
C CYS A 174 1.10 7.28 -4.92
N HIS A 175 1.31 6.79 -3.69
CA HIS A 175 2.18 7.42 -2.68
C HIS A 175 1.82 8.87 -2.28
N CYS A 176 0.68 9.40 -2.74
CA CYS A 176 0.17 10.70 -2.30
C CYS A 176 0.01 10.72 -0.77
N GLU A 177 0.44 11.83 -0.18
CA GLU A 177 0.32 12.12 1.25
C GLU A 177 -0.92 12.97 1.54
N TRP A 178 -1.64 12.67 2.62
CA TRP A 178 -2.72 13.54 3.10
C TRP A 178 -2.81 13.57 4.62
N GLY A 179 -3.26 14.71 5.16
CA GLY A 179 -3.45 14.89 6.60
C GLY A 179 -4.64 14.06 7.12
N TYR A 180 -4.48 13.47 8.30
CA TYR A 180 -5.52 12.65 8.92
C TYR A 180 -5.58 12.86 10.44
N PRO A 181 -6.77 12.82 11.09
CA PRO A 181 -6.87 13.05 12.53
C PRO A 181 -6.05 12.06 13.37
N ARG A 182 -5.46 12.57 14.46
CA ARG A 182 -4.55 11.81 15.34
C ARG A 182 -5.24 10.64 16.04
N MET A 183 -6.38 10.89 16.67
CA MET A 183 -7.15 9.90 17.44
C MET A 183 -8.28 9.30 16.59
N THR A 184 -7.92 8.74 15.44
CA THR A 184 -8.91 8.08 14.56
C THR A 184 -8.30 6.87 13.87
N CYS A 185 -8.99 5.73 13.88
CA CYS A 185 -8.57 4.54 13.14
C CYS A 185 -8.67 4.79 11.63
N THR A 186 -7.57 4.56 10.91
CA THR A 186 -7.48 4.74 9.45
C THR A 186 -8.35 3.75 8.68
N SER A 187 -8.68 2.61 9.28
CA SER A 187 -9.50 1.58 8.66
C SER A 187 -11.00 1.80 8.92
N CYS A 188 -11.42 1.82 10.18
CA CYS A 188 -12.85 1.86 10.53
C CYS A 188 -13.37 3.23 10.99
N GLY A 189 -12.49 4.20 11.28
CA GLY A 189 -12.89 5.52 11.78
C GLY A 189 -13.20 5.58 13.28
N GLU A 190 -12.88 4.54 14.06
CA GLU A 190 -13.01 4.55 15.54
C GLU A 190 -12.21 5.71 16.15
N GLN A 191 -12.80 6.40 17.12
CA GLN A 191 -12.23 7.59 17.78
C GLN A 191 -12.05 7.40 19.30
N SER A 192 -12.62 6.32 19.86
CA SER A 192 -12.51 6.02 21.27
C SER A 192 -11.08 5.60 21.64
N GLY A 193 -10.40 6.41 22.47
CA GLY A 193 -9.03 6.14 22.92
C GLY A 193 -8.88 4.79 23.62
N SER A 194 -9.89 4.32 24.35
CA SER A 194 -9.87 2.99 25.00
C SER A 194 -9.91 1.82 24.01
N ARG A 195 -10.27 2.08 22.75
CA ARG A 195 -10.28 1.11 21.65
C ARG A 195 -9.10 1.29 20.69
N LEU A 196 -8.22 2.25 20.95
CA LEU A 196 -7.03 2.56 20.16
C LEU A 196 -5.76 2.35 21.01
N PRO A 197 -5.44 1.11 21.44
CA PRO A 197 -4.21 0.84 22.16
C PRO A 197 -2.99 1.15 21.29
N VAL A 198 -1.95 1.72 21.90
CA VAL A 198 -0.67 1.96 21.26
C VAL A 198 0.24 0.77 21.55
N TYR A 199 0.77 0.18 20.48
CA TYR A 199 1.79 -0.87 20.56
C TYR A 199 3.14 -0.29 20.18
N SER A 200 4.20 -0.72 20.88
CA SER A 200 5.57 -0.31 20.59
C SER A 200 6.51 -1.48 20.74
N GLU A 201 7.62 -1.42 20.02
CA GLU A 201 8.73 -2.36 20.18
C GLU A 201 9.32 -2.25 21.59
N VAL A 202 9.77 -3.37 22.14
CA VAL A 202 10.38 -3.42 23.47
C VAL A 202 11.69 -2.63 23.46
N GLY A 203 11.86 -1.71 24.42
CA GLY A 203 13.08 -0.88 24.54
C GLY A 203 13.07 0.41 23.71
N THR A 204 12.19 0.48 22.71
CA THR A 204 11.82 1.71 22.00
C THR A 204 10.55 2.22 22.64
N ALA A 205 10.72 2.97 23.72
CA ALA A 205 9.60 3.60 24.41
C ALA A 205 8.81 4.45 23.40
N ALA A 206 7.62 3.99 23.01
CA ALA A 206 6.60 4.90 22.52
C ALA A 206 6.03 5.64 23.72
N GLY A 207 6.73 6.72 24.09
CA GLY A 207 6.25 7.80 24.93
C GLY A 207 6.40 7.60 26.42
N GLU A 208 6.49 8.72 27.14
CA GLU A 208 5.96 8.81 28.49
C GLU A 208 4.61 8.09 28.52
N ARG A 209 4.54 7.00 29.30
CA ARG A 209 3.41 6.07 29.50
C ARG A 209 3.29 4.95 28.46
N GLY A 210 4.26 4.05 28.49
CA GLY A 210 4.21 2.72 27.87
C GLY A 210 3.29 1.75 28.60
N GLY A 211 2.45 1.04 27.84
CA GLY A 211 1.81 -0.20 28.26
C GLY A 211 2.63 -1.39 27.75
N VAL A 212 2.96 -2.33 28.64
CA VAL A 212 3.63 -3.59 28.31
C VAL A 212 2.62 -4.56 27.69
N VAL A 213 2.99 -5.25 26.61
CA VAL A 213 2.20 -6.40 26.10
C VAL A 213 3.05 -7.65 26.14
N ARG A 214 2.67 -8.59 27.00
CA ARG A 214 3.00 -10.02 26.86
C ARG A 214 2.10 -10.59 25.77
N GLY A 215 2.70 -11.34 24.85
CA GLY A 215 2.07 -11.84 23.63
C GLY A 215 0.72 -12.51 23.86
N LEU A 216 -0.32 -11.99 23.21
CA LEU A 216 -1.58 -12.67 23.01
C LEU A 216 -1.81 -12.82 21.50
N GLY A 217 -2.15 -14.04 21.10
CA GLY A 217 -2.22 -14.50 19.72
C GLY A 217 -3.06 -13.59 18.81
N ILE A 218 -2.46 -13.24 17.68
CA ILE A 218 -3.07 -12.48 16.60
C ILE A 218 -4.15 -13.35 15.92
N PRO A 219 -5.44 -12.97 15.91
CA PRO A 219 -6.46 -13.70 15.17
C PRO A 219 -6.23 -13.57 13.66
N ARG A 220 -6.44 -14.67 12.93
CA ARG A 220 -6.17 -14.89 11.49
C ARG A 220 -6.85 -13.94 10.49
N GLN A 221 -7.57 -12.90 10.92
CA GLN A 221 -8.32 -11.98 10.05
C GLN A 221 -7.72 -10.57 9.95
N CYS A 222 -6.58 -10.31 10.59
CA CYS A 222 -5.91 -9.00 10.53
C CYS A 222 -5.02 -8.88 9.30
N ARG A 223 -5.60 -8.66 8.11
CA ARG A 223 -4.84 -8.45 6.85
C ARG A 223 -4.19 -7.07 6.70
N TRP A 224 -4.35 -6.17 7.66
CA TRP A 224 -3.73 -4.83 7.66
C TRP A 224 -3.08 -4.53 9.01
N TRP A 225 -1.84 -4.03 8.97
CA TRP A 225 -0.91 -3.85 10.09
C TRP A 225 -1.30 -2.79 11.14
N THR A 226 -2.58 -2.41 11.19
CA THR A 226 -3.15 -1.57 12.26
C THR A 226 -4.57 -2.05 12.57
N SER A 227 -4.72 -3.14 13.33
CA SER A 227 -6.04 -3.64 13.72
C SER A 227 -6.35 -3.33 15.18
N CYS A 228 -7.48 -2.63 15.37
CA CYS A 228 -8.23 -2.63 16.61
C CYS A 228 -8.78 -4.04 16.86
N ARG A 229 -9.22 -4.32 18.10
CA ARG A 229 -10.09 -5.48 18.37
C ARG A 229 -11.22 -5.55 17.34
N PRO A 230 -11.71 -6.76 16.97
CA PRO A 230 -12.77 -6.92 15.98
C PRO A 230 -13.96 -6.00 16.30
N CYS A 231 -14.28 -5.14 15.34
CA CYS A 231 -15.38 -4.18 15.43
C CYS A 231 -16.66 -4.86 14.89
N PRO A 232 -17.78 -4.84 15.61
CA PRO A 232 -19.00 -5.58 15.25
C PRO A 232 -19.74 -5.02 14.02
N SER A 233 -19.27 -3.94 13.38
CA SER A 233 -19.98 -3.31 12.26
C SER A 233 -19.79 -3.99 10.90
N THR A 234 -18.99 -5.04 10.81
CA THR A 234 -18.93 -5.91 9.62
C THR A 234 -19.92 -7.08 9.77
N SER A 235 -21.21 -6.78 9.99
CA SER A 235 -22.23 -7.81 9.79
C SER A 235 -22.42 -7.98 8.28
N THR A 236 -21.88 -9.09 7.76
CA THR A 236 -22.33 -9.67 6.50
C THR A 236 -23.85 -9.67 6.50
N ARG A 237 -24.47 -8.89 5.61
CA ARG A 237 -25.90 -8.86 5.40
C ARG A 237 -26.30 -10.23 4.84
N ALA A 238 -26.66 -11.16 5.72
CA ALA A 238 -27.18 -12.46 5.33
C ALA A 238 -28.47 -12.22 4.53
N ILE A 239 -28.43 -12.59 3.25
CA ILE A 239 -29.61 -12.65 2.40
C ILE A 239 -30.45 -13.82 2.93
N SER A 240 -31.43 -13.53 3.79
CA SER A 240 -32.43 -14.51 4.20
C SER A 240 -33.38 -14.75 3.02
N GLY A 241 -33.18 -15.85 2.31
CA GLY A 241 -34.14 -16.37 1.34
C GLY A 241 -35.43 -16.75 2.06
N SER A 242 -36.55 -16.14 1.67
CA SER A 242 -37.87 -16.50 2.19
C SER A 242 -38.31 -17.82 1.56
N GLN A 243 -38.42 -18.86 2.39
CA GLN A 243 -39.15 -20.07 2.03
C GLN A 243 -40.65 -19.75 2.04
N ARG A 244 -41.28 -19.84 0.87
CA ARG A 244 -42.73 -19.87 0.73
C ARG A 244 -43.25 -21.23 1.20
N SER A 245 -43.85 -21.26 2.38
CA SER A 245 -44.80 -22.29 2.78
C SER A 245 -46.17 -21.97 2.17
N ARG A 246 -46.65 -22.84 1.26
CA ARG A 246 -48.07 -22.92 0.87
C ARG A 246 -48.86 -23.59 2.00
N PRO A 247 -50.09 -23.16 2.29
CA PRO A 247 -51.12 -24.04 2.79
C PRO A 247 -52.08 -24.44 1.66
N THR A 248 -52.63 -25.64 1.85
CA THR A 248 -53.74 -26.32 1.16
C THR A 248 -54.87 -25.43 0.67
#